data_AF-A0A838ER94-F1
#
_entry.id   AF-A0A838ER94-F1
#
_cell.length_a   1.000
_cell.length_b   1.000
_cell.length_c   1.000
_cell.angle_alpha   90.00
_cell.angle_beta   90.00
_cell.angle_gamma   90.00
#
_symmetry.space_group_name_H-M   'P 1'
#
loop_
_entity.id
_entity.type
_entity.pdbx_description
1 polymer ?
#
loop_
_entity_poly.entity_id
_entity_poly.type
_entity_poly.pdbx_seq_one_letter_code
_entity_poly.pdbx_strand_id
1 'polypeptide(L)'
;HPVESLHQKIAIIDGSYAFVGGVDPLIEFHGEFDRWDTHSHPFSTPLRQTDQGITPHPWHDAHSLIEGPAASDVELNFRERWNDVVHRHHGDKKRLVPEHPLPAPLESQTIMQIARTIPEHTYRFKPLIIRGIAQFYKNALSNIQEFVYLENQYFWLRNFIGIDIPFVGSDNAEMVQNISLLGTALQRGASMAIVLPDHPNVGRAFSDAGLARLRNEAPQAVEEGRVQAFTLATSMRDNGTEHYRPIYVHAKVAIVDDVWTTVGSGNLNNRGMRDDTEMNVATLDPELAYSLRLILQGEHLGLLHDDDLLTFALTRNKQYLSKQEQKQITRIRSYLESTIGDPLIAFHMMHEQAWANLARYKAKQALVGHLLPYLTADEAMQQGLNFYEEHGWVEERPK
;
A
#
# COMPACT_ATOMS: atom_id res chain seq x y z
N HIS A 1 21.40 14.03 -4.87
CA HIS A 1 21.07 13.25 -6.09
C HIS A 1 20.01 14.03 -6.89
N PRO A 2 19.95 14.04 -8.24
CA PRO A 2 19.04 14.92 -8.97
C PRO A 2 17.55 14.57 -8.84
N VAL A 3 17.20 13.49 -8.13
CA VAL A 3 15.82 12.99 -8.05
C VAL A 3 15.49 12.47 -6.63
N GLU A 4 15.93 13.16 -5.58
CA GLU A 4 15.43 12.89 -4.22
C GLU A 4 14.15 13.68 -3.98
N SER A 5 13.11 13.03 -3.45
CA SER A 5 11.86 13.67 -3.07
C SER A 5 11.63 13.62 -1.56
N LEU A 6 10.94 14.63 -1.03
CA LEU A 6 10.50 14.65 0.36
C LEU A 6 9.14 13.96 0.45
N HIS A 7 9.12 12.64 0.60
CA HIS A 7 7.95 11.81 0.32
C HIS A 7 7.13 11.36 1.54
N GLN A 8 7.51 11.80 2.75
CA GLN A 8 6.77 11.56 4.00
C GLN A 8 5.41 12.28 4.01
N LYS A 9 4.31 11.55 4.17
CA LYS A 9 2.98 12.11 4.44
C LYS A 9 2.65 11.93 5.92
N ILE A 10 2.79 13.02 6.68
CA ILE A 10 2.58 13.00 8.13
C ILE A 10 1.75 14.19 8.60
N ALA A 11 0.99 13.99 9.67
CA ALA A 11 0.38 15.07 10.46
C ALA A 11 0.59 14.79 11.95
N ILE A 12 0.79 15.84 12.74
CA ILE A 12 0.92 15.75 14.20
C ILE A 12 -0.05 16.75 14.83
N ILE A 13 -0.83 16.30 15.81
CA ILE A 13 -1.77 17.14 16.57
C ILE A 13 -1.31 17.16 18.03
N ASP A 14 -0.94 18.36 18.51
CA ASP A 14 -0.54 18.65 19.89
C ASP A 14 0.54 17.70 20.47
N GLY A 15 1.36 17.09 19.61
CA GLY A 15 2.35 16.09 19.98
C GLY A 15 1.78 14.76 20.53
N SER A 16 0.46 14.60 20.54
CA SER A 16 -0.24 13.46 21.18
C SER A 16 -0.87 12.48 20.20
N TYR A 17 -1.19 12.95 19.00
CA TYR A 17 -1.71 12.16 17.89
C TYR A 17 -0.82 12.38 16.68
N ALA A 18 -0.54 11.31 15.95
CA ALA A 18 0.18 11.39 14.68
C ALA A 18 -0.51 10.56 13.61
N PHE A 19 -0.36 10.99 12.36
CA PHE A 19 -0.84 10.29 11.18
C PHE A 19 0.36 10.00 10.28
N VAL A 20 0.44 8.76 9.78
CA VAL A 20 1.51 8.30 8.88
C VAL A 20 0.90 7.36 7.84
N GLY A 21 1.20 7.54 6.56
CA GLY A 21 0.68 6.66 5.50
C GLY A 21 1.04 7.09 4.09
N GLY A 22 0.29 6.59 3.11
CA GLY A 22 0.46 6.90 1.68
C GLY A 22 -0.31 8.14 1.22
N VAL A 23 -1.36 8.53 1.95
CA VAL A 23 -2.30 9.59 1.53
C VAL A 23 -1.75 11.00 1.79
N ASP A 24 -1.58 11.78 0.73
CA ASP A 24 -1.32 13.23 0.80
C ASP A 24 -2.65 14.00 0.97
N PRO A 25 -2.73 15.04 1.82
CA PRO A 25 -3.92 15.88 1.98
C PRO A 25 -4.02 16.89 0.82
N LEU A 26 -4.31 16.36 -0.36
CA LEU A 26 -4.22 17.01 -1.67
C LEU A 26 -5.47 16.65 -2.48
N ILE A 27 -6.07 17.66 -3.12
CA ILE A 27 -7.05 17.47 -4.21
C ILE A 27 -6.34 17.86 -5.50
N GLU A 28 -6.32 16.95 -6.48
CA GLU A 28 -5.75 17.22 -7.80
C GLU A 28 -6.84 17.76 -8.75
N PHE A 29 -6.82 19.05 -9.01
CA PHE A 29 -7.83 19.70 -9.86
C PHE A 29 -7.66 19.43 -11.37
N HIS A 30 -6.49 18.95 -11.80
CA HIS A 30 -6.16 18.78 -13.22
C HIS A 30 -5.44 17.44 -13.51
N GLY A 31 -5.53 16.48 -12.59
CA GLY A 31 -4.86 15.18 -12.68
C GLY A 31 -5.81 14.05 -13.06
N GLU A 32 -5.22 12.91 -13.44
CA GLU A 32 -5.95 11.65 -13.67
C GLU A 32 -6.28 10.92 -12.38
N PHE A 33 -5.71 11.36 -11.25
CA PHE A 33 -5.87 10.75 -9.93
C PHE A 33 -6.21 11.81 -8.90
N ASP A 34 -6.93 11.42 -7.86
CA ASP A 34 -7.18 12.23 -6.66
C ASP A 34 -7.20 11.28 -5.46
N ARG A 35 -6.77 11.75 -4.28
CA ARG A 35 -6.57 10.92 -3.09
C ARG A 35 -7.87 10.57 -2.39
N TRP A 36 -8.93 11.34 -2.62
CA TRP A 36 -10.22 11.08 -1.99
C TRP A 36 -10.91 9.88 -2.65
N ASP A 37 -11.20 8.84 -1.87
CA ASP A 37 -11.99 7.69 -2.30
C ASP A 37 -12.67 6.97 -1.13
N THR A 38 -13.48 5.96 -1.44
CA THR A 38 -14.10 5.04 -0.48
C THR A 38 -13.87 3.58 -0.90
N HIS A 39 -14.15 2.62 -0.01
CA HIS A 39 -13.91 1.19 -0.26
C HIS A 39 -14.64 0.64 -1.49
N SER A 40 -15.76 1.24 -1.92
CA SER A 40 -16.48 0.82 -3.14
C SER A 40 -15.82 1.28 -4.43
N HIS A 41 -14.82 2.17 -4.35
CA HIS A 41 -14.10 2.73 -5.49
C HIS A 41 -15.04 3.12 -6.64
N PRO A 42 -16.01 4.03 -6.40
CA PRO A 42 -17.03 4.35 -7.39
C PRO A 42 -16.36 4.80 -8.70
N PHE A 43 -16.80 4.20 -9.81
CA PHE A 43 -16.30 4.52 -11.15
C PHE A 43 -16.38 6.03 -11.46
N SER A 44 -17.45 6.68 -10.99
CA SER A 44 -17.70 8.11 -11.08
C SER A 44 -18.42 8.59 -9.82
N THR A 45 -18.05 9.78 -9.33
CA THR A 45 -18.63 10.38 -8.12
C THR A 45 -18.47 11.90 -8.13
N PRO A 46 -19.47 12.67 -7.66
CA PRO A 46 -19.34 14.13 -7.55
C PRO A 46 -18.34 14.58 -6.49
N LEU A 47 -17.89 13.67 -5.62
CA LEU A 47 -16.94 13.97 -4.54
C LEU A 47 -15.46 13.84 -4.98
N ARG A 48 -15.22 13.26 -6.17
CA ARG A 48 -13.90 13.17 -6.82
C ARG A 48 -14.04 13.72 -8.24
N GLN A 49 -13.82 15.03 -8.41
CA GLN A 49 -13.98 15.72 -9.70
C GLN A 49 -12.90 16.77 -9.92
N THR A 50 -12.41 16.82 -11.16
CA THR A 50 -11.56 17.92 -11.64
C THR A 50 -12.37 19.20 -11.82
N ASP A 51 -11.69 20.31 -12.08
CA ASP A 51 -12.34 21.60 -12.39
C ASP A 51 -13.15 21.57 -13.70
N GLN A 52 -12.89 20.58 -14.57
CA GLN A 52 -13.64 20.31 -15.81
C GLN A 52 -14.81 19.33 -15.61
N GLY A 53 -15.07 18.87 -14.39
CA GLY A 53 -16.16 17.93 -14.08
C GLY A 53 -15.88 16.48 -14.50
N ILE A 54 -14.63 16.14 -14.80
CA ILE A 54 -14.20 14.76 -15.07
C ILE A 54 -13.92 14.09 -13.72
N THR A 55 -14.35 12.84 -13.52
CA THR A 55 -13.96 12.08 -12.32
C THR A 55 -12.63 11.36 -12.56
N PRO A 56 -11.57 11.71 -11.79
CA PRO A 56 -10.32 10.96 -11.73
C PRO A 56 -10.51 9.48 -11.42
N HIS A 57 -9.49 8.68 -11.76
CA HIS A 57 -9.45 7.26 -11.41
C HIS A 57 -9.62 7.05 -9.90
N PRO A 58 -10.29 5.96 -9.50
CA PRO A 58 -10.32 5.56 -8.10
C PRO A 58 -8.91 5.34 -7.53
N TRP A 59 -8.77 5.49 -6.22
CA TRP A 59 -7.51 5.50 -5.48
C TRP A 59 -7.59 4.57 -4.27
N HIS A 60 -6.76 3.54 -4.26
CA HIS A 60 -6.63 2.60 -3.13
C HIS A 60 -5.35 2.88 -2.34
N ASP A 61 -5.47 3.15 -1.05
CA ASP A 61 -4.34 3.52 -0.19
C ASP A 61 -4.64 3.24 1.30
N ALA A 62 -3.60 3.35 2.13
CA ALA A 62 -3.70 3.15 3.57
C ALA A 62 -3.03 4.30 4.34
N HIS A 63 -3.64 4.63 5.48
CA HIS A 63 -3.11 5.61 6.42
C HIS A 63 -3.36 5.14 7.86
N SER A 64 -2.45 5.50 8.77
CA SER A 64 -2.53 5.10 10.18
C SER A 64 -2.78 6.30 11.08
N LEU A 65 -3.53 6.08 12.16
CA LEU A 65 -3.59 6.95 13.32
C LEU A 65 -2.74 6.33 14.43
N ILE A 66 -1.90 7.14 15.04
CA ILE A 66 -0.96 6.76 16.09
C ILE A 66 -1.27 7.57 17.35
N GLU A 67 -1.42 6.87 18.47
CA GLU A 67 -1.60 7.46 19.79
C GLU A 67 -0.60 6.89 20.79
N GLY A 68 -0.29 7.70 21.81
CA GLY A 68 0.69 7.34 22.84
C GLY A 68 2.12 7.71 22.44
N PRO A 69 3.13 7.14 23.11
CA PRO A 69 4.53 7.60 23.00
C PRO A 69 5.09 7.58 21.57
N ALA A 70 4.62 6.66 20.70
CA ALA A 70 5.06 6.59 19.30
C ALA A 70 4.68 7.83 18.47
N ALA A 71 3.66 8.61 18.88
CA ALA A 71 3.35 9.88 18.22
C ALA A 71 4.51 10.89 18.36
N SER A 72 5.26 10.83 19.46
CA SER A 72 6.45 11.67 19.66
C SER A 72 7.60 11.31 18.74
N ASP A 73 7.71 10.08 18.25
CA ASP A 73 8.74 9.71 17.27
C ASP A 73 8.47 10.36 15.90
N VAL A 74 7.20 10.50 15.53
CA VAL A 74 6.77 11.24 14.32
C VAL A 74 7.03 12.73 14.49
N GLU A 75 6.71 13.29 15.66
CA GLU A 75 6.96 14.69 16.03
C GLU A 75 8.47 15.00 16.06
N LEU A 76 9.28 14.11 16.63
CA LEU A 76 10.73 14.20 16.64
C LEU A 76 11.27 14.32 15.21
N ASN A 77 10.82 13.46 14.30
CA ASN A 77 11.22 13.54 12.90
C ASN A 77 10.88 14.91 12.28
N PHE A 78 9.66 15.42 12.49
CA PHE A 78 9.30 16.75 12.00
C PHE A 78 10.20 17.84 12.58
N ARG A 79 10.41 17.81 13.89
CA ARG A 79 11.22 18.78 14.64
C ARG A 79 12.68 18.78 14.18
N GLU A 80 13.28 17.61 14.02
CA GLU A 80 14.66 17.46 13.51
C GLU A 80 14.80 18.07 12.11
N ARG A 81 13.89 17.72 11.19
CA ARG A 81 13.89 18.22 9.80
C ARG A 81 13.68 19.73 9.75
N TRP A 82 12.70 20.24 10.49
CA TRP A 82 12.36 21.66 10.53
C TRP A 82 13.50 22.49 11.12
N ASN A 83 14.02 22.09 12.28
CA ASN A 83 15.09 22.83 12.95
C ASN A 83 16.38 22.83 12.13
N ASP A 84 16.73 21.74 11.45
CA ASP A 84 17.89 21.74 10.55
C ASP A 84 17.71 22.73 9.39
N VAL A 85 16.53 22.81 8.78
CA VAL A 85 16.22 23.79 7.71
C VAL A 85 16.33 25.23 8.23
N VAL A 86 15.75 25.53 9.40
CA VAL A 86 15.86 26.86 10.04
C VAL A 86 17.33 27.21 10.26
N HIS A 87 18.13 26.29 10.81
CA HIS A 87 19.55 26.53 11.02
C HIS A 87 20.34 26.66 9.71
N ARG A 88 20.01 25.87 8.69
CA ARG A 88 20.73 25.83 7.40
C ARG A 88 20.58 27.12 6.61
N HIS A 89 19.38 27.69 6.65
CA HIS A 89 19.04 28.90 5.90
C HIS A 89 19.07 30.16 6.77
N HIS A 90 19.71 30.10 7.94
CA HIS A 90 19.81 31.22 8.88
C HIS A 90 18.46 31.88 9.20
N GLY A 91 17.41 31.06 9.32
CA GLY A 91 16.06 31.51 9.65
C GLY A 91 15.94 32.06 11.07
N ASP A 92 14.83 32.74 11.35
CA ASP A 92 14.52 33.27 12.68
C ASP A 92 14.48 32.13 13.72
N LYS A 93 15.28 32.25 14.78
CA LYS A 93 15.35 31.26 15.88
C LYS A 93 14.02 31.10 16.62
N LYS A 94 13.10 32.08 16.53
CA LYS A 94 11.75 31.94 17.07
C LYS A 94 10.91 30.89 16.36
N ARG A 95 11.31 30.45 15.16
CA ARG A 95 10.65 29.38 14.41
C ARG A 95 11.09 27.99 14.86
N LEU A 96 12.11 27.86 15.71
CA LEU A 96 12.56 26.55 16.19
C LEU A 96 11.44 25.87 16.97
N VAL A 97 11.20 24.60 16.64
CA VAL A 97 10.22 23.76 17.33
C VAL A 97 10.92 23.16 18.55
N PRO A 98 10.48 23.46 19.78
CA PRO A 98 11.04 22.90 20.99
C PRO A 98 10.64 21.43 21.14
N GLU A 99 11.29 20.73 22.06
CA GLU A 99 10.86 19.38 22.45
C GLU A 99 9.53 19.45 23.23
N HIS A 100 8.56 18.63 22.84
CA HIS A 100 7.30 18.48 23.57
C HIS A 100 7.40 17.34 24.60
N PRO A 101 6.66 17.42 25.72
CA PRO A 101 6.54 16.30 26.64
C PRO A 101 5.97 15.06 25.94
N LEU A 102 6.48 13.88 26.31
CA LEU A 102 5.93 12.62 25.83
C LEU A 102 4.45 12.48 26.22
N PRO A 103 3.57 12.04 25.30
CA PRO A 103 2.21 11.65 25.61
C PRO A 103 2.17 10.62 26.72
N ALA A 104 1.10 10.65 27.51
CA ALA A 104 0.86 9.61 28.50
C ALA A 104 0.82 8.23 27.82
N PRO A 105 1.49 7.21 28.37
CA PRO A 105 1.36 5.85 27.88
C PRO A 105 -0.10 5.42 27.82
N LEU A 106 -0.49 4.82 26.71
CA LEU A 106 -1.79 4.16 26.59
C LEU A 106 -1.62 2.69 26.98
N GLU A 107 -2.59 2.14 27.70
CA GLU A 107 -2.68 0.69 27.89
C GLU A 107 -3.01 0.05 26.54
N SER A 108 -2.01 -0.58 25.93
CA SER A 108 -2.14 -1.29 24.67
C SER A 108 -1.22 -2.51 24.65
N GLN A 109 -1.62 -3.55 23.93
CA GLN A 109 -0.78 -4.71 23.62
C GLN A 109 0.02 -4.49 22.32
N THR A 110 -0.24 -3.40 21.59
CA THR A 110 0.45 -3.06 20.36
C THR A 110 1.87 -2.60 20.66
N ILE A 111 2.86 -3.38 20.22
CA ILE A 111 4.23 -2.89 20.11
C ILE A 111 4.35 -2.19 18.77
N MET A 112 4.72 -0.91 18.78
CA MET A 112 4.81 -0.06 17.60
C MET A 112 6.21 0.53 17.46
N GLN A 113 6.66 0.69 16.23
CA GLN A 113 7.92 1.37 15.93
C GLN A 113 7.79 2.23 14.67
N ILE A 114 8.31 3.46 14.73
CA ILE A 114 8.44 4.34 13.56
C ILE A 114 9.77 4.06 12.86
N ALA A 115 9.73 3.82 11.55
CA ALA A 115 10.90 3.75 10.69
C ALA A 115 10.92 4.89 9.69
N ARG A 116 12.13 5.28 9.29
CA ARG A 116 12.39 6.31 8.29
C ARG A 116 13.36 5.79 7.25
N THR A 117 13.22 6.30 6.03
CA THR A 117 14.33 6.39 5.08
C THR A 117 14.73 7.85 5.03
N ILE A 118 16.00 8.16 5.25
CA ILE A 118 16.58 9.50 5.04
C ILE A 118 17.94 9.28 4.36
N PRO A 119 18.11 9.70 3.10
CA PRO A 119 19.37 9.58 2.38
C PRO A 119 20.50 10.36 3.06
N GLU A 120 21.74 9.98 2.75
CA GLU A 120 22.90 10.74 3.18
C GLU A 120 22.85 12.16 2.60
N HIS A 121 23.32 13.15 3.38
CA HIS A 121 23.38 14.57 2.99
C HIS A 121 22.03 15.29 2.86
N THR A 122 20.89 14.64 3.08
CA THR A 122 19.58 15.33 3.10
C THR A 122 19.46 16.28 4.31
N TYR A 123 19.90 15.82 5.49
CA TYR A 123 19.90 16.58 6.74
C TYR A 123 21.25 16.52 7.47
N ARG A 124 21.51 17.49 8.37
CA ARG A 124 22.78 17.55 9.14
C ARG A 124 22.67 16.96 10.56
N PHE A 125 21.47 16.62 11.01
CA PHE A 125 21.31 15.90 12.27
C PHE A 125 21.75 14.44 12.13
N LYS A 126 22.11 13.81 13.26
CA LYS A 126 22.56 12.42 13.28
C LYS A 126 21.38 11.47 13.57
N PRO A 127 21.40 10.24 13.04
CA PRO A 127 22.40 9.71 12.09
C PRO A 127 22.25 10.35 10.69
N LEU A 128 23.37 10.51 9.97
CA LEU A 128 23.40 11.20 8.67
C LEU A 128 22.71 10.41 7.54
N ILE A 129 22.54 9.11 7.73
CA ILE A 129 21.80 8.22 6.84
C ILE A 129 20.89 7.34 7.70
N ILE A 130 19.64 7.17 7.28
CA ILE A 130 18.64 6.36 7.97
C ILE A 130 18.02 5.39 6.96
N ARG A 131 18.08 4.08 7.26
CA ARG A 131 17.51 3.00 6.44
C ARG A 131 16.59 2.09 7.25
N GLY A 132 15.80 2.69 8.14
CA GLY A 132 14.92 1.96 9.05
C GLY A 132 13.88 1.12 8.32
N ILE A 133 13.32 1.65 7.22
CA ILE A 133 12.28 0.94 6.45
C ILE A 133 12.87 -0.30 5.76
N ALA A 134 14.04 -0.17 5.13
CA ALA A 134 14.74 -1.33 4.56
C ALA A 134 15.07 -2.39 5.63
N GLN A 135 15.44 -1.96 6.85
CA GLN A 135 15.68 -2.86 7.97
C GLN A 135 14.39 -3.56 8.46
N PHE A 136 13.26 -2.85 8.51
CA PHE A 136 11.95 -3.42 8.83
C PHE A 136 11.59 -4.53 7.86
N TYR A 137 11.61 -4.26 6.56
CA TYR A 137 11.31 -5.26 5.54
C TYR A 137 12.28 -6.44 5.62
N LYS A 138 13.59 -6.20 5.70
CA LYS A 138 14.57 -7.29 5.85
C LYS A 138 14.22 -8.21 7.03
N ASN A 139 13.93 -7.65 8.19
CA ASN A 139 13.63 -8.42 9.38
C ASN A 139 12.30 -9.17 9.25
N ALA A 140 11.23 -8.49 8.82
CA ALA A 140 9.92 -9.10 8.64
C ALA A 140 9.96 -10.24 7.60
N LEU A 141 10.51 -9.97 6.41
CA LEU A 141 10.58 -10.95 5.32
C LEU A 141 11.46 -12.16 5.67
N SER A 142 12.50 -11.97 6.48
CA SER A 142 13.32 -13.10 6.95
C SER A 142 12.59 -14.05 7.91
N ASN A 143 11.51 -13.58 8.54
CA ASN A 143 10.75 -14.35 9.53
C ASN A 143 9.44 -14.95 8.99
N ILE A 144 9.12 -14.76 7.71
CA ILE A 144 7.90 -15.34 7.10
C ILE A 144 7.89 -16.87 7.30
N GLN A 145 6.77 -17.36 7.84
CA GLN A 145 6.48 -18.78 8.03
C GLN A 145 5.42 -19.29 7.07
N GLU A 146 4.28 -18.59 6.91
CA GLU A 146 3.10 -19.13 6.24
C GLU A 146 2.59 -18.21 5.13
N PHE A 147 2.38 -16.93 5.40
CA PHE A 147 1.70 -16.03 4.46
C PHE A 147 2.23 -14.60 4.53
N VAL A 148 2.45 -14.01 3.35
CA VAL A 148 2.74 -12.59 3.20
C VAL A 148 1.74 -11.94 2.26
N TYR A 149 1.14 -10.84 2.73
CA TYR A 149 0.23 -10.01 1.96
C TYR A 149 0.84 -8.63 1.78
N LEU A 150 1.01 -8.20 0.53
CA LEU A 150 1.60 -6.92 0.17
C LEU A 150 0.61 -6.12 -0.68
N GLU A 151 0.52 -4.82 -0.40
CA GLU A 151 -0.03 -3.85 -1.33
C GLU A 151 1.03 -2.78 -1.55
N ASN A 152 1.43 -2.59 -2.81
CA ASN A 152 2.45 -1.60 -3.10
C ASN A 152 2.23 -0.97 -4.47
N GLN A 153 2.52 0.33 -4.56
CA GLN A 153 2.58 1.01 -5.85
C GLN A 153 3.65 0.42 -6.77
N TYR A 154 4.76 -0.08 -6.20
CA TYR A 154 5.92 -0.55 -6.95
C TYR A 154 6.48 -1.84 -6.38
N PHE A 155 7.12 -2.64 -7.23
CA PHE A 155 7.93 -3.79 -6.82
C PHE A 155 9.23 -3.88 -7.65
N TRP A 156 10.04 -2.82 -7.59
CA TRP A 156 11.14 -2.62 -8.52
C TRP A 156 12.40 -3.37 -8.12
N LEU A 157 12.90 -4.22 -9.01
CA LEU A 157 14.22 -4.85 -8.86
C LEU A 157 15.38 -3.84 -9.04
N ARG A 158 15.26 -2.96 -10.03
CA ARG A 158 16.37 -2.12 -10.51
C ARG A 158 16.26 -0.68 -10.01
N ASN A 159 17.41 0.00 -9.91
CA ASN A 159 17.46 1.40 -9.56
C ASN A 159 16.86 2.25 -10.69
N PHE A 160 15.85 3.04 -10.36
CA PHE A 160 15.37 4.10 -11.24
C PHE A 160 16.28 5.33 -11.12
N ILE A 161 16.85 5.75 -12.24
CA ILE A 161 17.79 6.89 -12.32
C ILE A 161 17.20 8.14 -12.98
N GLY A 162 15.87 8.20 -13.10
CA GLY A 162 15.17 9.28 -13.82
C GLY A 162 14.83 8.95 -15.28
N ILE A 163 15.11 7.73 -15.73
CA ILE A 163 14.81 7.23 -17.07
C ILE A 163 14.03 5.92 -16.90
N ASP A 164 12.84 5.83 -17.50
CA ASP A 164 11.96 4.67 -17.39
C ASP A 164 12.37 3.55 -18.38
N ILE A 165 13.61 3.09 -18.21
CA ILE A 165 14.20 2.03 -19.03
C ILE A 165 14.90 1.06 -18.07
N PRO A 166 14.30 -0.11 -17.77
CA PRO A 166 14.81 -1.04 -16.77
C PRO A 166 16.27 -1.47 -17.01
N PHE A 167 16.67 -1.64 -18.28
CA PHE A 167 18.02 -2.12 -18.59
C PHE A 167 19.15 -1.12 -18.31
N VAL A 168 18.83 0.15 -18.06
CA VAL A 168 19.82 1.21 -17.79
C VAL A 168 20.18 1.31 -16.29
N GLY A 169 19.35 0.73 -15.41
CA GLY A 169 19.61 0.68 -13.96
C GLY A 169 20.32 -0.60 -13.51
N SER A 170 21.22 -0.47 -12.53
CA SER A 170 21.73 -1.62 -11.78
C SER A 170 20.67 -2.14 -10.80
N ASP A 171 20.76 -3.42 -10.42
CA ASP A 171 19.91 -3.98 -9.37
C ASP A 171 20.08 -3.19 -8.06
N ASN A 172 18.97 -2.96 -7.37
CA ASN A 172 18.97 -2.32 -6.06
C ASN A 172 19.25 -3.37 -4.97
N ALA A 173 20.26 -3.12 -4.12
CA ALA A 173 20.71 -4.09 -3.13
C ALA A 173 19.63 -4.45 -2.10
N GLU A 174 18.86 -3.46 -1.64
CA GLU A 174 17.76 -3.65 -0.70
C GLU A 174 16.65 -4.51 -1.32
N MET A 175 16.29 -4.24 -2.58
CA MET A 175 15.24 -4.99 -3.29
C MET A 175 15.68 -6.40 -3.70
N VAL A 176 16.94 -6.59 -4.12
CA VAL A 176 17.51 -7.93 -4.33
C VAL A 176 17.43 -8.74 -3.04
N GLN A 177 17.77 -8.14 -1.90
CA GLN A 177 17.66 -8.80 -0.60
C GLN A 177 16.20 -9.14 -0.26
N ASN A 178 15.27 -8.20 -0.43
CA ASN A 178 13.85 -8.44 -0.16
C ASN A 178 13.29 -9.58 -1.02
N ILE A 179 13.57 -9.57 -2.33
CA ILE A 179 13.11 -10.61 -3.26
C ILE A 179 13.73 -11.97 -2.91
N SER A 180 15.01 -12.01 -2.54
CA SER A 180 15.67 -13.25 -2.12
C SER A 180 15.08 -13.82 -0.82
N LEU A 181 14.75 -12.97 0.16
CA LEU A 181 14.10 -13.39 1.41
C LEU A 181 12.69 -13.93 1.15
N LEU A 182 11.90 -13.26 0.31
CA LEU A 182 10.60 -13.75 -0.17
C LEU A 182 10.75 -15.09 -0.87
N GLY A 183 11.67 -15.22 -1.82
CA GLY A 183 11.96 -16.47 -2.52
C GLY A 183 12.31 -17.61 -1.58
N THR A 184 13.14 -17.34 -0.56
CA THR A 184 13.50 -18.33 0.46
C THR A 184 12.27 -18.76 1.27
N ALA A 185 11.40 -17.83 1.66
CA ALA A 185 10.17 -18.16 2.38
C ALA A 185 9.22 -19.02 1.52
N LEU A 186 9.06 -18.67 0.25
CA LEU A 186 8.27 -19.43 -0.71
C LEU A 186 8.84 -20.84 -0.93
N GLN A 187 10.16 -21.00 -1.00
CA GLN A 187 10.79 -22.33 -1.07
C GLN A 187 10.52 -23.17 0.19
N ARG A 188 10.32 -22.55 1.36
CA ARG A 188 9.97 -23.25 2.61
C ARG A 188 8.48 -23.63 2.71
N GLY A 189 7.64 -23.15 1.78
CA GLY A 189 6.21 -23.48 1.74
C GLY A 189 5.27 -22.31 1.98
N ALA A 190 5.78 -21.10 2.23
CA ALA A 190 4.92 -19.92 2.42
C ALA A 190 4.16 -19.55 1.13
N SER A 191 3.07 -18.81 1.26
CA SER A 191 2.31 -18.22 0.16
C SER A 191 2.41 -16.70 0.16
N MET A 192 2.29 -16.08 -1.02
CA MET A 192 2.40 -14.64 -1.21
C MET A 192 1.29 -14.12 -2.11
N ALA A 193 0.59 -13.10 -1.63
CA ALA A 193 -0.24 -12.22 -2.44
C ALA A 193 0.38 -10.83 -2.51
N ILE A 194 0.42 -10.25 -3.71
CA ILE A 194 0.79 -8.85 -3.91
C ILE A 194 -0.26 -8.15 -4.77
N VAL A 195 -0.72 -6.99 -4.33
CA VAL A 195 -1.59 -6.10 -5.10
C VAL A 195 -0.75 -4.94 -5.64
N LEU A 196 -0.78 -4.76 -6.96
CA LEU A 196 -0.05 -3.74 -7.70
C LEU A 196 -1.04 -2.95 -8.59
N PRO A 197 -0.73 -1.70 -8.96
CA PRO A 197 -1.54 -0.99 -9.94
C PRO A 197 -1.39 -1.65 -11.32
N ASP A 198 -2.47 -1.75 -12.09
CA ASP A 198 -2.44 -2.28 -13.48
C ASP A 198 -1.40 -1.52 -14.31
N HIS A 199 -1.42 -0.20 -14.15
CA HIS A 199 -0.50 0.72 -14.76
C HIS A 199 -0.07 1.80 -13.76
N PRO A 200 1.15 1.74 -13.20
CA PRO A 200 1.70 2.85 -12.43
C PRO A 200 2.13 4.00 -13.34
N ASN A 201 2.21 5.23 -12.80
CA ASN A 201 2.66 6.40 -13.57
C ASN A 201 4.04 6.24 -14.23
N VAL A 202 4.92 5.44 -13.63
CA VAL A 202 6.25 5.09 -14.16
C VAL A 202 6.65 3.70 -13.68
N GLY A 203 7.58 3.06 -14.38
CA GLY A 203 8.33 1.94 -13.82
C GLY A 203 7.55 0.61 -13.79
N ARG A 204 6.52 0.45 -14.63
CA ARG A 204 5.80 -0.82 -14.75
C ARG A 204 6.74 -1.99 -15.07
N ALA A 205 7.62 -1.78 -16.05
CA ALA A 205 8.59 -2.79 -16.46
C ALA A 205 9.62 -3.13 -15.36
N PHE A 206 9.84 -2.25 -14.38
CA PHE A 206 10.67 -2.54 -13.20
C PHE A 206 9.93 -3.46 -12.22
N SER A 207 8.61 -3.29 -12.05
CA SER A 207 7.76 -4.21 -11.28
C SER A 207 7.65 -5.56 -11.96
N ASP A 208 7.47 -5.60 -13.29
CA ASP A 208 7.47 -6.83 -14.08
C ASP A 208 8.79 -7.61 -13.89
N ALA A 209 9.93 -6.91 -13.93
CA ALA A 209 11.24 -7.52 -13.68
C ALA A 209 11.39 -8.04 -12.24
N GLY A 210 10.82 -7.34 -11.24
CA GLY A 210 10.80 -7.79 -9.84
C GLY A 210 9.98 -9.06 -9.67
N LEU A 211 8.78 -9.12 -10.23
CA LEU A 211 7.93 -10.32 -10.23
C LEU A 211 8.60 -11.48 -10.96
N ALA A 212 9.19 -11.24 -12.14
CA ALA A 212 9.91 -12.26 -12.88
C ALA A 212 11.09 -12.82 -12.08
N ARG A 213 11.86 -11.96 -11.39
CA ARG A 213 12.94 -12.41 -10.50
C ARG A 213 12.40 -13.26 -9.35
N LEU A 214 11.33 -12.84 -8.67
CA LEU A 214 10.73 -13.61 -7.58
C LEU A 214 10.24 -14.99 -8.05
N ARG A 215 9.56 -15.04 -9.19
CA ARG A 215 9.10 -16.30 -9.81
C ARG A 215 10.27 -17.25 -10.10
N ASN A 216 11.41 -16.72 -10.53
CA ASN A 216 12.63 -17.49 -10.75
C ASN A 216 13.33 -17.95 -9.47
N GLU A 217 13.18 -17.23 -8.35
CA GLU A 217 13.70 -17.67 -7.04
C GLU A 217 12.88 -18.85 -6.48
N ALA A 218 11.58 -18.94 -6.78
CA ALA A 218 10.71 -19.98 -6.23
C ALA A 218 9.77 -20.62 -7.28
N PRO A 219 10.31 -21.27 -8.33
CA PRO A 219 9.51 -21.79 -9.44
C PRO A 219 8.46 -22.83 -9.00
N GLN A 220 8.79 -23.69 -8.03
CA GLN A 220 7.83 -24.66 -7.48
C GLN A 220 6.64 -23.97 -6.79
N ALA A 221 6.88 -22.86 -6.07
CA ALA A 221 5.79 -22.11 -5.46
C ALA A 221 4.87 -21.45 -6.50
N VAL A 222 5.41 -21.07 -7.67
CA VAL A 222 4.62 -20.56 -8.79
C VAL A 222 3.76 -21.67 -9.40
N GLU A 223 4.33 -22.85 -9.63
CA GLU A 223 3.60 -24.01 -10.17
C GLU A 223 2.47 -24.46 -9.24
N GLU A 224 2.70 -24.42 -7.92
CA GLU A 224 1.71 -24.72 -6.89
C GLU A 224 0.69 -23.58 -6.66
N GLY A 225 0.80 -22.46 -7.39
CA GLY A 225 -0.12 -21.33 -7.28
C GLY A 225 0.03 -20.49 -6.00
N ARG A 226 1.13 -20.66 -5.25
CA ARG A 226 1.42 -19.96 -3.98
C ARG A 226 1.95 -18.54 -4.15
N VAL A 227 2.17 -18.07 -5.39
CA VAL A 227 2.58 -16.70 -5.69
C VAL A 227 1.54 -16.06 -6.62
N GLN A 228 0.77 -15.10 -6.10
CA GLN A 228 -0.26 -14.41 -6.88
C GLN A 228 -0.03 -12.90 -6.87
N ALA A 229 -0.12 -12.29 -8.05
CA ALA A 229 -0.11 -10.86 -8.23
C ALA A 229 -1.48 -10.41 -8.76
N PHE A 230 -2.03 -9.35 -8.17
CA PHE A 230 -3.35 -8.82 -8.46
C PHE A 230 -3.26 -7.34 -8.85
N THR A 231 -4.24 -6.88 -9.61
CA THR A 231 -4.57 -5.46 -9.74
C THR A 231 -6.02 -5.23 -9.32
N LEU A 232 -6.36 -3.97 -9.06
CA LEU A 232 -7.70 -3.56 -8.70
C LEU A 232 -8.37 -2.81 -9.86
N ALA A 233 -9.68 -3.02 -10.01
CA ALA A 233 -10.52 -2.34 -10.99
C ALA A 233 -11.95 -2.17 -10.49
N THR A 234 -12.67 -1.23 -11.08
CA THR A 234 -14.10 -1.01 -10.88
C THR A 234 -14.81 -1.04 -12.22
N SER A 235 -16.11 -1.28 -12.23
CA SER A 235 -16.92 -1.26 -13.44
C SER A 235 -18.22 -0.48 -13.27
N MET A 236 -18.72 0.04 -14.38
CA MET A 236 -19.98 0.75 -14.44
C MET A 236 -20.67 0.46 -15.76
N ARG A 237 -21.97 0.19 -15.68
CA ARG A 237 -22.82 0.06 -16.86
C ARG A 237 -23.37 1.42 -17.26
N ASP A 238 -23.03 1.87 -18.47
CA ASP A 238 -23.59 3.08 -19.10
C ASP A 238 -24.19 2.72 -20.47
N ASN A 239 -25.41 3.18 -20.74
CA ASN A 239 -26.11 2.98 -22.02
C ASN A 239 -26.06 1.53 -22.55
N GLY A 240 -26.14 0.54 -21.65
CA GLY A 240 -26.11 -0.89 -21.98
C GLY A 240 -24.72 -1.48 -22.19
N THR A 241 -23.66 -0.68 -22.16
CA THR A 241 -22.26 -1.08 -22.27
C THR A 241 -21.60 -1.09 -20.90
N GLU A 242 -20.80 -2.13 -20.61
CA GLU A 242 -19.98 -2.17 -19.40
C GLU A 242 -18.65 -1.45 -19.65
N HIS A 243 -18.30 -0.54 -18.75
CA HIS A 243 -17.04 0.19 -18.75
C HIS A 243 -16.21 -0.23 -17.54
N TYR A 244 -14.89 -0.27 -17.69
CA TYR A 244 -13.96 -0.66 -16.63
C TYR A 244 -12.92 0.43 -16.44
N ARG A 245 -12.48 0.61 -15.20
CA ARG A 245 -11.40 1.53 -14.84
C ARG A 245 -10.47 0.86 -13.84
N PRO A 246 -9.14 1.03 -13.99
CA PRO A 246 -8.22 0.60 -12.95
C PRO A 246 -8.44 1.42 -11.69
N ILE A 247 -8.31 0.78 -10.54
CA ILE A 247 -8.20 1.45 -9.25
C ILE A 247 -6.70 1.59 -8.99
N TYR A 248 -6.23 2.81 -8.78
CA TYR A 248 -4.81 3.08 -8.61
C TYR A 248 -4.35 2.64 -7.23
N VAL A 249 -3.60 1.54 -7.17
CA VAL A 249 -3.01 1.02 -5.94
C VAL A 249 -1.82 1.88 -5.54
N HIS A 250 -2.05 2.84 -4.66
CA HIS A 250 -1.03 3.70 -4.08
C HIS A 250 -0.57 3.24 -2.69
N ALA A 251 -1.24 2.25 -2.09
CA ALA A 251 -0.87 1.68 -0.81
C ALA A 251 0.63 1.33 -0.70
N LYS A 252 1.16 1.37 0.54
CA LYS A 252 2.45 0.79 0.92
C LYS A 252 2.27 -0.03 2.21
N VAL A 253 1.55 -1.12 2.07
CA VAL A 253 1.13 -2.01 3.17
C VAL A 253 1.85 -3.35 3.05
N ALA A 254 2.27 -3.90 4.18
CA ALA A 254 2.69 -5.30 4.24
C ALA A 254 2.18 -5.94 5.53
N ILE A 255 1.71 -7.18 5.43
CA ILE A 255 1.27 -8.03 6.53
C ILE A 255 2.02 -9.35 6.43
N VAL A 256 2.63 -9.80 7.52
CA VAL A 256 3.36 -11.06 7.62
C VAL A 256 2.75 -11.92 8.72
N ASP A 257 2.28 -13.10 8.32
CA ASP A 257 1.76 -14.17 9.18
C ASP A 257 0.66 -13.73 10.17
N ASP A 258 -0.11 -12.69 9.82
CA ASP A 258 -1.09 -12.04 10.72
C ASP A 258 -0.49 -11.67 12.09
N VAL A 259 0.80 -11.35 12.15
CA VAL A 259 1.53 -10.98 13.39
C VAL A 259 2.19 -9.61 13.28
N TRP A 260 2.77 -9.31 12.11
CA TRP A 260 3.46 -8.05 11.85
C TRP A 260 2.79 -7.31 10.71
N THR A 261 2.64 -6.00 10.85
CA THR A 261 2.17 -5.14 9.75
C THR A 261 2.94 -3.83 9.68
N THR A 262 3.04 -3.24 8.49
CA THR A 262 3.51 -1.87 8.29
C THR A 262 2.61 -1.10 7.32
N VAL A 263 2.47 0.19 7.58
CA VAL A 263 1.80 1.18 6.73
C VAL A 263 2.69 2.41 6.66
N GLY A 264 2.79 3.07 5.50
CA GLY A 264 3.58 4.28 5.38
C GLY A 264 3.70 4.80 3.96
N SER A 265 4.80 5.51 3.69
CA SER A 265 5.07 6.12 2.40
C SER A 265 6.13 5.34 1.58
N GLY A 266 6.90 4.45 2.22
CA GLY A 266 8.02 3.74 1.60
C GLY A 266 7.61 2.67 0.59
N ASN A 267 7.79 2.97 -0.70
CA ASN A 267 7.59 2.03 -1.80
C ASN A 267 8.65 0.89 -1.81
N LEU A 268 8.28 -0.29 -2.32
CA LEU A 268 9.20 -1.40 -2.58
C LEU A 268 10.02 -1.16 -3.85
N ASN A 269 10.88 -0.13 -3.79
CA ASN A 269 11.84 0.23 -4.83
C ASN A 269 13.09 0.90 -4.21
N ASN A 270 14.07 1.27 -5.04
CA ASN A 270 15.26 1.97 -4.56
C ASN A 270 14.94 3.33 -3.90
N ARG A 271 13.89 4.00 -4.36
CA ARG A 271 13.49 5.31 -3.83
C ARG A 271 12.99 5.19 -2.39
N GLY A 272 12.00 4.34 -2.16
CA GLY A 272 11.40 4.15 -0.85
C GLY A 272 12.37 3.51 0.16
N MET A 273 13.25 2.63 -0.31
CA MET A 273 14.19 1.91 0.54
C MET A 273 15.49 2.70 0.82
N ARG A 274 15.85 3.70 -0.01
CA ARG A 274 17.16 4.36 0.06
C ARG A 274 17.17 5.83 -0.33
N ASP A 275 16.53 6.22 -1.43
CA ASP A 275 16.82 7.50 -2.11
C ASP A 275 15.85 8.66 -1.79
N ASP A 276 14.63 8.39 -1.32
CA ASP A 276 13.66 9.42 -0.93
C ASP A 276 13.52 9.48 0.59
N THR A 277 13.08 10.62 1.14
CA THR A 277 12.73 10.66 2.56
C THR A 277 11.36 10.01 2.75
N GLU A 278 11.29 8.96 3.55
CA GLU A 278 10.07 8.17 3.76
C GLU A 278 9.83 7.93 5.25
N MET A 279 8.60 7.54 5.59
CA MET A 279 8.23 7.11 6.93
C MET A 279 7.21 5.99 6.88
N ASN A 280 7.45 4.95 7.69
CA ASN A 280 6.49 3.90 7.96
C ASN A 280 6.28 3.77 9.47
N VAL A 281 5.08 3.35 9.85
CA VAL A 281 4.81 2.72 11.14
C VAL A 281 4.79 1.21 10.94
N ALA A 282 5.39 0.46 11.86
CA ALA A 282 5.25 -0.98 11.92
C ALA A 282 4.77 -1.41 13.31
N THR A 283 4.01 -2.48 13.36
CA THR A 283 3.47 -3.02 14.62
C THR A 283 3.70 -4.52 14.71
N LEU A 284 4.01 -4.98 15.91
CA LEU A 284 3.91 -6.38 16.30
C LEU A 284 2.65 -6.54 17.15
N ASP A 285 1.56 -6.92 16.49
CA ASP A 285 0.22 -6.99 17.07
C ASP A 285 -0.66 -7.92 16.21
N PRO A 286 -0.86 -9.18 16.63
CA PRO A 286 -1.58 -10.14 15.82
C PRO A 286 -3.03 -9.75 15.51
N GLU A 287 -3.74 -9.17 16.48
CA GLU A 287 -5.12 -8.73 16.27
C GLU A 287 -5.19 -7.58 15.26
N LEU A 288 -4.20 -6.67 15.24
CA LEU A 288 -4.16 -5.58 14.26
C LEU A 288 -3.85 -6.09 12.86
N ALA A 289 -2.82 -6.93 12.74
CA ALA A 289 -2.40 -7.51 11.47
C ALA A 289 -3.53 -8.35 10.85
N TYR A 290 -4.13 -9.24 11.65
CA TYR A 290 -5.29 -10.04 11.27
C TYR A 290 -6.47 -9.16 10.83
N SER A 291 -6.89 -8.19 11.66
CA SER A 291 -8.04 -7.33 11.35
C SER A 291 -7.80 -6.49 10.10
N LEU A 292 -6.59 -5.97 9.89
CA LEU A 292 -6.23 -5.23 8.69
C LEU A 292 -6.34 -6.11 7.44
N ARG A 293 -5.85 -7.35 7.50
CA ARG A 293 -5.98 -8.30 6.40
C ARG A 293 -7.45 -8.57 6.07
N LEU A 294 -8.29 -8.78 7.09
CA LEU A 294 -9.73 -9.00 6.88
C LEU A 294 -10.42 -7.81 6.22
N ILE A 295 -10.05 -6.58 6.57
CA ILE A 295 -10.58 -5.36 5.94
C ILE A 295 -10.20 -5.32 4.47
N LEU A 296 -8.89 -5.39 4.17
CA LEU A 296 -8.38 -5.23 2.81
C LEU A 296 -8.87 -6.37 1.90
N GLN A 297 -8.77 -7.63 2.35
CA GLN A 297 -9.26 -8.74 1.54
C GLN A 297 -10.79 -8.74 1.42
N GLY A 298 -11.51 -8.33 2.47
CA GLY A 298 -12.96 -8.19 2.44
C GLY A 298 -13.46 -7.13 1.47
N GLU A 299 -12.75 -5.99 1.40
CA GLU A 299 -12.93 -4.93 0.39
C GLU A 299 -12.69 -5.48 -1.01
N HIS A 300 -11.52 -6.05 -1.28
CA HIS A 300 -11.13 -6.53 -2.60
C HIS A 300 -12.05 -7.63 -3.15
N LEU A 301 -12.57 -8.47 -2.27
CA LEU A 301 -13.54 -9.53 -2.59
C LEU A 301 -14.99 -9.02 -2.67
N GLY A 302 -15.27 -7.77 -2.29
CA GLY A 302 -16.63 -7.20 -2.27
C GLY A 302 -17.54 -7.88 -1.25
N LEU A 303 -16.99 -8.33 -0.11
CA LEU A 303 -17.74 -9.06 0.91
C LEU A 303 -18.60 -8.16 1.81
N LEU A 304 -18.27 -6.88 1.88
CA LEU A 304 -18.91 -5.90 2.76
C LEU A 304 -19.22 -4.61 2.01
N HIS A 305 -20.20 -3.87 2.52
CA HIS A 305 -20.47 -2.50 2.10
C HIS A 305 -19.51 -1.50 2.77
N ASP A 306 -19.31 -0.34 2.16
CA ASP A 306 -18.40 0.72 2.64
C ASP A 306 -18.63 1.09 4.11
N ASP A 307 -19.90 1.22 4.53
CA ASP A 307 -20.26 1.59 5.90
C ASP A 307 -19.82 0.52 6.91
N ASP A 308 -19.90 -0.76 6.54
CA ASP A 308 -19.49 -1.88 7.40
C ASP A 308 -17.96 -1.93 7.54
N LEU A 309 -17.22 -1.74 6.43
CA LEU A 309 -15.76 -1.66 6.45
C LEU A 309 -15.26 -0.47 7.27
N LEU A 310 -15.84 0.71 7.06
CA LEU A 310 -15.51 1.91 7.83
C LEU A 310 -15.79 1.72 9.32
N THR A 311 -16.95 1.16 9.67
CA THR A 311 -17.30 0.85 11.06
C THR A 311 -16.27 -0.08 11.67
N PHE A 312 -15.93 -1.18 10.99
CA PHE A 312 -14.96 -2.16 11.48
C PHE A 312 -13.54 -1.55 11.65
N ALA A 313 -13.09 -0.72 10.69
CA ALA A 313 -11.79 -0.05 10.75
C ALA A 313 -11.66 0.95 11.90
N LEU A 314 -12.71 1.74 12.19
CA LEU A 314 -12.68 2.77 13.23
C LEU A 314 -12.81 2.24 14.66
N THR A 315 -13.17 0.96 14.83
CA THR A 315 -13.58 0.39 16.12
C THR A 315 -12.45 0.31 17.16
N ARG A 316 -11.18 0.24 16.74
CA ARG A 316 -10.07 -0.02 17.69
C ARG A 316 -9.80 1.13 18.66
N ASN A 317 -10.28 2.34 18.37
CA ASN A 317 -10.04 3.52 19.18
C ASN A 317 -11.29 3.97 19.97
N LYS A 318 -11.48 3.31 21.11
CA LYS A 318 -12.06 3.82 22.38
C LYS A 318 -13.59 3.98 22.54
N GLN A 319 -14.04 3.34 23.63
CA GLN A 319 -14.92 3.82 24.72
C GLN A 319 -16.36 4.29 24.46
N TYR A 320 -16.78 4.60 23.23
CA TYR A 320 -18.12 5.18 22.99
C TYR A 320 -18.92 4.53 21.86
N LEU A 321 -18.71 3.24 21.61
CA LEU A 321 -19.60 2.51 20.70
C LEU A 321 -20.95 2.29 21.36
N SER A 322 -22.02 2.70 20.68
CA SER A 322 -23.37 2.32 21.02
C SER A 322 -23.51 0.79 21.03
N LYS A 323 -24.52 0.28 21.76
CA LYS A 323 -24.84 -1.16 21.75
C LYS A 323 -25.16 -1.68 20.33
N GLN A 324 -25.62 -0.80 19.44
CA GLN A 324 -25.93 -1.16 18.06
C GLN A 324 -24.65 -1.36 17.25
N GLU A 325 -23.71 -0.42 17.33
CA GLU A 325 -22.40 -0.53 16.67
C GLU A 325 -21.65 -1.77 17.15
N GLN A 326 -21.62 -2.03 18.47
CA GLN A 326 -20.98 -3.25 19.01
C GLN A 326 -21.56 -4.54 18.41
N LYS A 327 -22.89 -4.62 18.25
CA LYS A 327 -23.54 -5.77 17.62
C LYS A 327 -23.20 -5.87 16.14
N GLN A 328 -23.19 -4.74 15.44
CA GLN A 328 -22.83 -4.68 14.02
C GLN A 328 -21.40 -5.15 13.80
N ILE A 329 -20.44 -4.62 14.56
CA ILE A 329 -19.02 -5.04 14.52
C ILE A 329 -18.88 -6.53 14.82
N THR A 330 -19.55 -7.04 15.86
CA THR A 330 -19.48 -8.46 16.20
C THR A 330 -19.98 -9.33 15.05
N ARG A 331 -21.07 -8.92 14.39
CA ARG A 331 -21.61 -9.60 13.21
C ARG A 331 -20.64 -9.53 12.03
N ILE A 332 -20.10 -8.35 11.72
CA ILE A 332 -19.13 -8.16 10.63
C ILE A 332 -17.90 -9.02 10.87
N ARG A 333 -17.32 -8.95 12.08
CA ARG A 333 -16.18 -9.76 12.49
C ARG A 333 -16.46 -11.24 12.28
N SER A 334 -17.56 -11.75 12.85
CA SER A 334 -17.92 -13.17 12.74
C SER A 334 -18.08 -13.61 11.29
N TYR A 335 -18.68 -12.76 10.44
CA TYR A 335 -18.83 -13.04 9.02
C TYR A 335 -17.47 -13.10 8.30
N LEU A 336 -16.62 -12.10 8.47
CA LEU A 336 -15.28 -12.07 7.86
C LEU A 336 -14.41 -13.23 8.36
N GLU A 337 -14.38 -13.50 9.66
CA GLU A 337 -13.64 -14.63 10.25
C GLU A 337 -14.12 -15.97 9.70
N SER A 338 -15.44 -16.15 9.54
CA SER A 338 -15.98 -17.39 8.97
C SER A 338 -15.73 -17.57 7.48
N THR A 339 -15.47 -16.47 6.75
CA THR A 339 -15.36 -16.46 5.28
C THR A 339 -13.90 -16.44 4.83
N ILE A 340 -13.12 -15.52 5.40
CA ILE A 340 -11.72 -15.22 5.05
C ILE A 340 -10.81 -15.17 6.28
N GLY A 341 -11.22 -15.78 7.41
CA GLY A 341 -10.40 -15.83 8.62
C GLY A 341 -9.09 -16.59 8.42
N ASP A 342 -9.12 -17.70 7.68
CA ASP A 342 -7.89 -18.39 7.28
C ASP A 342 -7.23 -17.64 6.11
N PRO A 343 -5.95 -17.22 6.24
CA PRO A 343 -5.27 -16.43 5.21
C PRO A 343 -5.11 -17.18 3.87
N LEU A 344 -4.98 -18.52 3.88
CA LEU A 344 -4.85 -19.33 2.67
C LEU A 344 -6.21 -19.55 1.99
N ILE A 345 -7.30 -19.67 2.76
CA ILE A 345 -8.68 -19.65 2.21
C ILE A 345 -8.93 -18.30 1.52
N ALA A 346 -8.64 -17.20 2.21
CA ALA A 346 -8.82 -15.86 1.65
C ALA A 346 -7.98 -15.65 0.37
N PHE A 347 -6.72 -16.07 0.40
CA PHE A 347 -5.81 -16.06 -0.75
C PHE A 347 -6.38 -16.83 -1.96
N HIS A 348 -6.92 -18.02 -1.73
CA HIS A 348 -7.55 -18.81 -2.80
C HIS A 348 -8.80 -18.13 -3.35
N MET A 349 -9.66 -17.60 -2.47
CA MET A 349 -10.84 -16.85 -2.88
C MET A 349 -10.47 -15.61 -3.72
N MET A 350 -9.41 -14.89 -3.35
CA MET A 350 -8.91 -13.75 -4.14
C MET A 350 -8.49 -14.19 -5.54
N HIS A 351 -7.77 -15.32 -5.65
CA HIS A 351 -7.39 -15.89 -6.94
C HIS A 351 -8.61 -16.27 -7.79
N GLU A 352 -9.56 -17.02 -7.25
CA GLU A 352 -10.77 -17.41 -7.97
C GLU A 352 -11.58 -16.20 -8.43
N GLN A 353 -11.77 -15.20 -7.56
CA GLN A 353 -12.51 -13.98 -7.87
C GLN A 353 -11.81 -13.16 -8.96
N ALA A 354 -10.48 -13.03 -8.91
CA ALA A 354 -9.70 -12.33 -9.93
C ALA A 354 -9.89 -12.96 -11.32
N TRP A 355 -9.76 -14.28 -11.44
CA TRP A 355 -9.93 -14.98 -12.71
C TRP A 355 -11.38 -15.02 -13.19
N ALA A 356 -12.35 -15.12 -12.27
CA ALA A 356 -13.76 -14.96 -12.60
C ALA A 356 -14.07 -13.55 -13.13
N ASN A 357 -13.48 -12.52 -12.54
CA ASN A 357 -13.58 -11.14 -13.01
C ASN A 357 -12.91 -10.92 -14.36
N LEU A 358 -11.78 -11.59 -14.64
CA LEU A 358 -11.19 -11.56 -15.99
C LEU A 358 -12.13 -12.19 -17.03
N ALA A 359 -12.84 -13.28 -16.69
CA ALA A 359 -13.85 -13.87 -17.57
C ALA A 359 -15.05 -12.92 -17.79
N ARG A 360 -15.51 -12.24 -16.73
CA ARG A 360 -16.56 -11.20 -16.79
C ARG A 360 -16.14 -10.02 -17.67
N TYR A 361 -14.91 -9.54 -17.49
CA TYR A 361 -14.31 -8.47 -18.31
C TYR A 361 -14.39 -8.81 -19.80
N LYS A 362 -13.88 -9.98 -20.19
CA LYS A 362 -13.93 -10.50 -21.57
C LYS A 362 -15.36 -10.67 -22.09
N ALA A 363 -16.30 -10.97 -21.21
CA ALA A 363 -17.73 -11.11 -21.52
C ALA A 363 -18.52 -9.79 -21.45
N LYS A 364 -17.87 -8.66 -21.16
CA LYS A 364 -18.52 -7.34 -20.97
C LYS A 364 -19.58 -7.34 -19.87
N GLN A 365 -19.26 -7.94 -18.73
CA GLN A 365 -20.10 -8.06 -17.55
C GLN A 365 -19.50 -7.32 -16.35
N ALA A 366 -20.36 -6.78 -15.49
CA ALA A 366 -19.95 -6.13 -14.26
C ALA A 366 -19.03 -7.04 -13.40
N LEU A 367 -18.02 -6.41 -12.80
CA LEU A 367 -17.11 -7.05 -11.87
C LEU A 367 -17.80 -7.34 -10.53
N VAL A 368 -17.28 -8.31 -9.79
CA VAL A 368 -17.67 -8.58 -8.40
C VAL A 368 -16.46 -8.31 -7.51
N GLY A 369 -16.59 -7.40 -6.54
CA GLY A 369 -15.43 -6.84 -5.85
C GLY A 369 -14.52 -6.09 -6.82
N HIS A 370 -13.22 -6.06 -6.51
CA HIS A 370 -12.25 -5.20 -7.22
C HIS A 370 -11.12 -5.98 -7.90
N LEU A 371 -10.97 -7.27 -7.63
CA LEU A 371 -9.81 -8.03 -8.07
C LEU A 371 -9.82 -8.37 -9.56
N LEU A 372 -8.69 -8.14 -10.22
CA LEU A 372 -8.29 -8.72 -11.49
C LEU A 372 -6.88 -9.31 -11.35
N PRO A 373 -6.48 -10.31 -12.15
CA PRO A 373 -5.11 -10.79 -12.14
C PRO A 373 -4.18 -9.67 -12.61
N TYR A 374 -3.02 -9.51 -11.98
CA TYR A 374 -1.98 -8.68 -12.57
C TYR A 374 -1.38 -9.42 -13.77
N LEU A 375 -1.46 -8.83 -14.96
CA LEU A 375 -0.92 -9.39 -16.19
C LEU A 375 0.17 -8.47 -16.73
N THR A 376 1.35 -9.02 -17.00
CA THR A 376 2.35 -8.37 -17.87
C THR A 376 1.78 -8.15 -19.27
N ALA A 377 2.42 -7.31 -20.10
CA ALA A 377 1.99 -7.10 -21.48
C ALA A 377 1.88 -8.43 -22.26
N ASP A 378 2.88 -9.30 -22.11
CA ASP A 378 2.91 -10.62 -22.74
C ASP A 378 1.78 -11.53 -22.22
N GLU A 379 1.53 -11.55 -20.91
CA GLU A 379 0.44 -12.33 -20.31
C GLU A 379 -0.94 -11.80 -20.76
N ALA A 380 -1.13 -10.48 -20.84
CA ALA A 380 -2.36 -9.87 -21.33
C ALA A 380 -2.61 -10.25 -22.80
N MET A 381 -1.58 -10.21 -23.65
CA MET A 381 -1.66 -10.65 -25.04
C MET A 381 -2.00 -12.14 -25.16
N GLN A 382 -1.39 -13.00 -24.32
CA GLN A 382 -1.73 -14.43 -24.25
C GLN A 382 -3.19 -14.66 -23.82
N GLN A 383 -3.74 -13.77 -23.01
CA GLN A 383 -5.15 -13.77 -22.63
C GLN A 383 -6.09 -13.21 -23.72
N GLY A 384 -5.55 -12.76 -24.85
CA GLY A 384 -6.31 -12.15 -25.95
C GLY A 384 -6.78 -10.72 -25.66
N LEU A 385 -6.09 -10.02 -24.75
CA LEU A 385 -6.39 -8.65 -24.35
C LEU A 385 -5.46 -7.68 -25.10
N ASN A 386 -5.94 -6.46 -25.29
CA ASN A 386 -5.07 -5.37 -25.71
C ASN A 386 -4.28 -4.87 -24.49
N PHE A 387 -3.02 -4.52 -24.70
CA PHE A 387 -2.18 -3.89 -23.70
C PHE A 387 -1.65 -2.58 -24.27
N TYR A 388 -1.80 -1.51 -23.53
CA TYR A 388 -1.35 -0.17 -23.89
C TYR A 388 -0.26 0.27 -22.93
N GLU A 389 0.86 0.74 -23.46
CA GLU A 389 2.00 1.16 -22.63
C GLU A 389 1.66 2.35 -21.74
N GLU A 390 0.68 3.16 -22.13
CA GLU A 390 0.27 4.38 -21.43
C GLU A 390 -0.74 4.14 -20.29
N HIS A 391 -1.56 3.08 -20.35
CA HIS A 391 -2.68 2.89 -19.42
C HIS A 391 -3.02 1.42 -19.09
N GLY A 392 -2.14 0.47 -19.43
CA GLY A 392 -2.30 -0.94 -19.09
C GLY A 392 -3.32 -1.67 -19.96
N TRP A 393 -4.02 -2.66 -19.40
CA TRP A 393 -4.97 -3.50 -20.16
C TRP A 393 -6.42 -3.40 -19.65
N VAL A 394 -6.64 -2.82 -18.46
CA VAL A 394 -7.98 -2.74 -17.84
C VAL A 394 -8.86 -1.69 -18.53
N GLU A 395 -8.31 -0.53 -18.87
CA GLU A 395 -9.09 0.53 -19.53
C GLU A 395 -9.02 0.36 -21.06
N GLU A 396 -10.17 0.10 -21.70
CA GLU A 396 -10.20 -0.26 -23.13
C GLU A 396 -9.89 0.92 -24.07
N ARG A 397 -10.18 2.17 -23.69
CA ARG A 397 -9.73 3.45 -24.30
C ARG A 397 -10.01 4.64 -23.35
N PRO A 398 -9.04 5.52 -23.07
CA PRO A 398 -9.34 6.80 -22.42
C PRO A 398 -10.20 7.65 -23.37
N LYS A 399 -11.28 8.25 -22.86
CA LYS A 399 -12.08 9.25 -23.57
C LYS A 399 -11.52 10.65 -23.33
#